data_AF-A0A3M1QY07-F1
#
_entry.id   AF-A0A3M1QY07-F1
#
_cell.length_a   1.000
_cell.length_b   1.000
_cell.length_c   1.000
_cell.angle_alpha   90.00
_cell.angle_beta   90.00
_cell.angle_gamma   90.00
#
_symmetry.space_group_name_H-M   'P 1'
#
loop_
_entity.id
_entity.type
_entity.pdbx_description
1 polymer ?
#
loop_
_entity_poly.entity_id
_entity_poly.type
_entity_poly.pdbx_seq_one_letter_code
_entity_poly.pdbx_strand_id
1 'polypeptide(L)' 'MFVLALAVLFSFTGCAVNPVTGQQEIVLISEQQELAYGREAHPQILAQFGQVEDASLQRYV' A
#
# COMPACT_ATOMS: atom_id res chain seq x y z
N MET A 1 12.55 6.83 33.41
CA MET A 1 12.61 7.70 32.21
C MET A 1 13.49 7.14 31.11
N PHE A 2 14.73 6.70 31.37
CA PHE A 2 15.64 6.18 30.34
C PHE A 2 15.13 4.95 29.56
N VAL A 3 14.44 4.03 30.24
CA VAL A 3 13.87 2.81 29.64
C VAL A 3 12.83 3.12 28.55
N LEU A 4 12.04 4.17 28.75
CA LEU A 4 10.96 4.57 27.84
C LEU A 4 11.53 5.20 26.56
N ALA A 5 12.62 5.98 26.69
CA ALA A 5 13.36 6.52 25.55
C ALA A 5 14.04 5.41 24.72
N LEU A 6 14.58 4.38 25.38
CA LEU A 6 15.17 3.22 24.69
C LEU A 6 14.12 2.42 23.90
N ALA A 7 12.92 2.23 24.47
CA ALA A 7 11.83 1.50 23.82
C ALA A 7 11.30 2.20 22.56
N VAL A 8 11.22 3.53 22.56
CA VAL A 8 10.85 4.33 21.39
C VAL A 8 11.88 4.18 20.28
N LEU A 9 13.18 4.18 20.62
CA LEU A 9 14.26 4.04 19.64
C LEU A 9 14.22 2.69 18.91
N PHE A 10 13.91 1.60 19.63
CA PHE A 10 13.78 0.26 19.06
C PHE A 10 12.53 0.07 18.19
N SER A 11 11.55 0.96 18.27
CA SER A 11 10.30 0.85 17.48
C SER A 11 10.49 1.19 16.00
N PHE A 12 11.62 1.79 15.62
CA PHE A 12 11.92 2.21 14.24
C PHE A 12 12.73 1.18 13.43
N THR A 13 13.06 0.01 13.97
CA THR A 13 13.84 -1.01 13.25
C THR A 13 13.01 -1.83 12.25
N GLY A 14 11.71 -1.56 12.11
CA GLY A 14 10.78 -2.27 11.23
C GLY A 14 10.42 -1.54 9.93
N CYS A 15 11.17 -0.53 9.51
CA CYS A 15 10.89 0.19 8.27
C CYS A 15 10.89 -0.76 7.06
N ALA A 16 9.82 -0.71 6.26
CA ALA A 16 9.68 -1.56 5.07
C ALA A 16 10.78 -1.25 4.04
N VAL A 17 11.39 -2.31 3.50
CA VAL A 17 12.28 -2.21 2.34
C VAL A 17 11.44 -2.42 1.10
N ASN A 18 11.46 -1.46 0.19
CA ASN A 18 10.80 -1.59 -1.10
C ASN A 18 11.45 -2.75 -1.86
N PRO A 19 10.71 -3.84 -2.18
CA PRO A 19 11.29 -5.03 -2.80
C PRO A 19 11.72 -4.80 -4.26
N VAL A 20 11.27 -3.71 -4.89
CA VAL A 20 11.60 -3.35 -6.27
C VAL A 20 12.94 -2.60 -6.32
N THR A 21 13.15 -1.62 -5.42
CA THR A 21 14.36 -0.78 -5.42
C THR A 21 15.43 -1.28 -4.45
N GLY A 22 15.06 -2.09 -3.45
CA GLY A 22 15.93 -2.51 -2.35
C GLY A 22 16.20 -1.42 -1.32
N GLN A 23 15.54 -0.27 -1.42
CA GLN A 23 15.74 0.87 -0.52
C GLN A 23 14.67 0.91 0.59
N GLN A 24 15.02 1.54 1.72
CA GLN A 24 14.03 1.85 2.76
C GLN A 24 13.17 3.01 2.29
N GLU A 25 11.89 2.73 2.05
CA GLU A 25 10.94 3.72 1.57
C GLU A 25 9.65 3.63 2.39
N ILE A 26 9.18 4.78 2.88
CA ILE A 26 7.92 4.91 3.61
C ILE A 26 6.98 5.73 2.74
N VAL A 27 5.86 5.13 2.32
CA VAL A 27 4.80 5.84 1.58
C VAL A 27 3.73 6.28 2.57
N LEU A 28 3.65 7.58 2.81
CA LEU A 28 2.62 8.20 3.66
C LEU A 28 1.71 9.05 2.79
N ILE A 29 0.49 8.56 2.57
CA ILE A 29 -0.58 9.31 1.90
C ILE A 29 -1.84 9.27 2.77
N SER A 30 -2.70 10.27 2.63
CA SER A 30 -4.02 10.24 3.30
C SER A 30 -4.95 9.24 2.60
N GLU A 31 -5.97 8.76 3.32
CA GLU A 31 -7.01 7.90 2.74
C GLU A 31 -7.68 8.57 1.53
N GLN A 32 -7.93 9.88 1.58
CA GLN A 32 -8.52 10.60 0.46
C GLN A 32 -7.59 10.61 -0.77
N GLN A 33 -6.28 10.70 -0.55
CA GLN A 33 -5.29 10.58 -1.62
C GLN A 33 -5.26 9.16 -2.17
N GLU A 34 -5.24 8.14 -1.32
CA GLU A 34 -5.29 6.73 -1.74
C GLU A 34 -6.51 6.44 -2.62
N LEU A 35 -7.69 6.90 -2.21
CA LEU A 35 -8.93 6.77 -2.98
C LEU A 35 -8.84 7.49 -4.33
N ALA A 36 -8.25 8.68 -4.37
CA ALA A 36 -8.06 9.41 -5.62
C ALA A 36 -7.13 8.67 -6.58
N TYR A 37 -5.99 8.19 -6.08
CA TYR A 37 -5.05 7.37 -6.85
C TYR A 37 -5.71 6.09 -7.36
N GLY A 38 -6.48 5.39 -6.53
CA GLY A 38 -7.20 4.18 -6.92
C GLY A 38 -8.18 4.44 -8.07
N ARG A 39 -8.93 5.54 -8.01
CA ARG A 39 -9.88 5.93 -9.08
C ARG A 39 -9.18 6.26 -10.40
N GLU A 40 -8.00 6.89 -10.32
CA GLU A 40 -7.19 7.20 -11.51
C GLU A 40 -6.55 5.96 -12.13
N ALA A 41 -6.08 5.03 -11.30
CA ALA A 41 -5.41 3.81 -11.73
C ALA A 41 -6.39 2.75 -12.27
N HIS A 42 -7.61 2.67 -11.72
CA HIS A 42 -8.59 1.65 -12.07
C HIS A 42 -8.85 1.48 -13.59
N PRO A 43 -9.13 2.53 -14.38
CA PRO A 43 -9.32 2.38 -15.82
C PRO A 43 -8.06 1.89 -16.54
N GLN A 44 -6.87 2.23 -16.05
CA GLN A 44 -5.59 1.79 -16.62
C GLN A 44 -5.37 0.29 -16.37
N ILE A 45 -5.70 -0.18 -15.16
CA ILE A 45 -5.65 -1.59 -14.79
C ILE A 45 -6.64 -2.39 -15.65
N LEU A 46 -7.89 -1.92 -15.82
CA LEU A 46 -8.85 -2.57 -16.70
C LEU A 46 -8.40 -2.61 -18.16
N ALA A 47 -7.77 -1.55 -18.65
CA ALA A 47 -7.21 -1.52 -20.01
C ALA A 47 -6.06 -2.51 -20.19
N GLN A 48 -5.26 -2.74 -19.13
CA GLN A 48 -4.11 -3.65 -19.18
C GLN A 48 -4.50 -5.12 -19.00
N PHE A 49 -5.40 -5.41 -18.06
CA PHE A 49 -5.69 -6.79 -17.62
C PHE A 49 -7.08 -7.28 -18.00
N GLY A 50 -7.98 -6.38 -18.40
CA GLY A 50 -9.39 -6.69 -18.61
C GLY A 50 -10.17 -6.85 -17.30
N GLN A 51 -11.48 -6.96 -17.42
CA GLN A 51 -12.37 -7.28 -16.29
C GLN A 51 -12.65 -8.78 -16.28
N VAL A 52 -12.85 -9.36 -15.08
CA VAL A 52 -13.43 -10.69 -14.97
C VAL A 52 -14.92 -10.60 -15.29
N GLU A 53 -15.32 -11.12 -16.44
CA GLU A 53 -16.69 -11.02 -16.96
C GLU A 53 -17.71 -11.85 -16.17
N ASP A 54 -17.25 -12.92 -15.50
CA ASP A 54 -18.13 -13.77 -14.71
C ASP A 54 -18.59 -13.03 -13.44
N ALA A 55 -19.84 -12.57 -13.47
CA ALA A 55 -20.46 -11.85 -12.36
C ALA A 55 -20.62 -12.69 -11.08
N SER A 56 -20.57 -14.03 -11.16
CA SER A 56 -20.55 -14.89 -9.97
C SER A 56 -19.16 -14.90 -9.34
N LEU A 57 -18.10 -14.98 -10.15
CA LEU A 57 -16.72 -14.91 -9.68
C LEU A 57 -16.38 -13.51 -9.14
N GLN A 58 -16.83 -12.45 -9.82
CA GLN A 58 -16.57 -11.07 -9.41
C GLN A 58 -17.26 -10.71 -8.08
N ARG A 59 -18.37 -11.37 -7.74
CA ARG A 59 -19.07 -11.18 -6.44
C ARG A 59 -18.49 -12.03 -5.32
N TYR A 60 -17.78 -13.10 -5.67
CA TYR A 60 -17.19 -14.00 -4.68
C TYR A 60 -15.97 -13.37 -3.99
N VAL A 61 -15.18 -12.59 -4.74
CA VAL A 61 -14.03 -11.81 -4.24
C VAL A 61 -14.45 -10.41 -3.78
#